data_AF-A0A8V5FSW4-F1
#
_entry.id   AF-A0A8V5FSW4-F1
#
_cell.length_a   1.000
_cell.length_b   1.000
_cell.length_c   1.000
_cell.angle_alpha   90.00
_cell.angle_beta   90.00
_cell.angle_gamma   90.00
#
_symmetry.space_group_name_H-M   'P 1'
#
loop_
_entity.id
_entity.type
_entity.pdbx_description
1 polymer ?
#
loop_
_entity_poly.entity_id
_entity_poly.type
_entity_poly.pdbx_seq_one_letter_code
_entity_poly.pdbx_strand_id
1 'polypeptide(L)'
;MRRRKTAVAAGCCLAFLLGTLLNVLFVPGSEHPPPPHEGAPPSPPGAPFSPPEEDGGGRAALERQIRERYEEVLRYRQHRAGRRPLRPRDRRLMDLAPPRTSAEQPGPRGRAVGPRASGSAELSLEPPLLGCRDIRNVSGVQYLGSGYTKAVYKAVLNRTLAVALKAVDFGGHDIARCVRQFSALGDCYRLAAYKIVKEMILLQRLRHDNVLQLYGYCYQDSNDIPDTLTTITELGSPLEMIQLLQTSWEDRFRICLSLVRLLHYLAHSPLGSVTLLDFRPRQFVIVDGELKVTDLDDASIEESSCTSNSDCFMEFPARNFTLPCSVEGRCQNMNEKRNLYNAYRFFFTYLLPHSAPSSLKPLLDKIVNATGELHWGIDETAAQLERVLELYKSGGYLQNTTRTPKAEYRRVPEAFIPDENYRCWPSYHHKGCLLSVFDVNEAIEICDSYSQCKAFVLTNQTTWTGRQLVFFKMASNRILPDPDKITYVKVTD
;
A
#
# COMPACT_ATOMS: atom_id res chain seq x y z
N MET A 1 -23.31 -42.53 -29.09
CA MET A 1 -22.39 -41.40 -28.80
C MET A 1 -23.04 -39.99 -28.80
N ARG A 2 -24.25 -39.77 -29.32
CA ARG A 2 -24.90 -38.44 -29.32
C ARG A 2 -25.52 -38.00 -27.98
N ARG A 3 -26.06 -38.94 -27.19
CA ARG A 3 -26.73 -38.64 -25.89
C ARG A 3 -25.78 -38.29 -24.73
N ARG A 4 -24.51 -38.70 -24.78
CA ARG A 4 -23.50 -38.33 -23.75
C ARG A 4 -22.93 -36.92 -23.97
N LYS A 5 -22.89 -36.41 -25.20
CA LYS A 5 -22.43 -35.05 -25.51
C LYS A 5 -23.43 -33.97 -25.07
N THR A 6 -24.73 -34.26 -25.15
CA THR A 6 -25.79 -33.34 -24.70
C THR A 6 -25.87 -33.23 -23.17
N ALA A 7 -25.58 -34.31 -22.43
CA ALA A 7 -25.55 -34.29 -20.97
C ALA A 7 -24.36 -33.48 -20.41
N VAL A 8 -23.20 -33.56 -21.06
CA VAL A 8 -22.00 -32.77 -20.68
C VAL A 8 -22.18 -31.29 -21.04
N ALA A 9 -22.77 -30.98 -22.20
CA ALA A 9 -23.08 -29.60 -22.58
C ALA A 9 -24.13 -28.95 -21.66
N ALA A 10 -25.19 -29.68 -21.29
CA ALA A 10 -26.19 -29.20 -20.34
C ALA A 10 -25.61 -28.99 -18.92
N GLY A 11 -24.72 -29.89 -18.48
CA GLY A 11 -24.00 -29.76 -17.20
C GLY A 11 -23.06 -28.55 -17.16
N CYS A 12 -22.35 -28.26 -18.26
CA CYS A 12 -21.52 -27.05 -18.35
C CYS A 12 -22.34 -25.76 -18.38
N CYS A 13 -23.50 -25.73 -19.07
CA CYS A 13 -24.39 -24.56 -19.07
C CYS A 13 -25.03 -24.31 -17.70
N LEU A 14 -25.43 -25.35 -16.97
CA LEU A 14 -25.94 -25.20 -15.61
C LEU A 14 -24.86 -24.70 -14.62
N ALA A 15 -23.63 -25.20 -14.75
CA ALA A 15 -22.50 -24.76 -13.91
C ALA A 15 -22.10 -23.31 -14.21
N PHE A 16 -22.18 -22.88 -15.48
CA PHE A 16 -21.93 -21.49 -15.86
C PHE A 16 -23.03 -20.56 -15.34
N LEU A 17 -24.31 -20.96 -15.45
CA LEU A 17 -25.45 -20.20 -14.95
C LEU A 17 -25.45 -20.08 -13.43
N LEU A 18 -25.13 -21.16 -12.71
CA LEU A 18 -24.96 -21.16 -11.25
C LEU A 18 -23.74 -20.33 -10.82
N GLY A 19 -22.63 -20.40 -11.56
CA GLY A 19 -21.44 -19.58 -11.32
C GLY A 19 -21.67 -18.08 -11.55
N THR A 20 -22.49 -17.71 -12.54
CA THR A 20 -22.92 -16.32 -12.74
C THR A 20 -23.94 -15.87 -11.70
N LEU A 21 -24.85 -16.75 -11.24
CA LEU A 21 -25.80 -16.41 -10.18
C LEU A 21 -25.09 -16.18 -8.83
N LEU A 22 -24.10 -17.01 -8.51
CA LEU A 22 -23.28 -16.87 -7.29
C LEU A 22 -22.40 -15.61 -7.33
N ASN A 23 -21.89 -15.23 -8.51
CA ASN A 23 -21.15 -13.97 -8.67
C ASN A 23 -22.05 -12.72 -8.58
N VAL A 24 -23.32 -12.81 -8.99
CA VAL A 24 -24.28 -11.71 -8.83
C VAL A 24 -24.77 -11.60 -7.37
N LEU A 25 -24.85 -12.72 -6.65
CA LEU A 25 -25.27 -12.77 -5.24
C LEU A 25 -24.15 -12.42 -4.23
N PHE A 26 -22.87 -12.46 -4.64
CA PHE A 26 -21.70 -12.18 -3.78
C PHE A 26 -20.80 -11.03 -4.28
N VAL A 27 -21.38 -10.01 -4.91
CA VAL A 27 -20.69 -8.71 -5.04
C VAL A 27 -20.75 -8.00 -3.67
N PRO A 28 -19.62 -7.62 -3.05
CA PRO A 28 -19.65 -6.73 -1.89
C PRO A 28 -20.17 -5.38 -2.37
N GLY A 29 -21.38 -5.03 -1.94
CA GLY A 29 -22.10 -3.85 -2.37
C GLY A 29 -21.31 -2.55 -2.17
N SER A 30 -21.27 -1.75 -3.22
CA SER A 30 -21.36 -0.30 -3.12
C SER A 30 -22.58 0.07 -2.28
N GLU A 31 -22.37 0.76 -1.16
CA GLU A 31 -23.45 1.31 -0.34
C GLU A 31 -24.30 2.27 -1.19
N HIS A 32 -25.54 1.88 -1.47
CA HIS A 32 -26.61 2.78 -1.84
C HIS A 32 -27.46 3.04 -0.59
N PRO A 33 -27.91 4.29 -0.35
CA PRO A 33 -28.72 4.60 0.82
C PRO A 33 -30.07 3.87 0.75
N PRO A 34 -30.65 3.49 1.90
CA PRO A 34 -31.91 2.76 1.94
C PRO A 34 -33.05 3.60 1.35
N PRO A 35 -34.06 2.96 0.73
CA PRO A 35 -35.24 3.67 0.24
C PRO A 35 -36.06 4.23 1.42
N PRO A 36 -36.76 5.37 1.24
CA PRO A 36 -37.53 5.99 2.31
C PRO A 36 -38.73 5.12 2.69
N HIS A 37 -38.93 4.95 4.01
CA HIS A 37 -40.11 4.32 4.58
C HIS A 37 -41.38 5.12 4.22
N GLU A 38 -42.31 4.51 3.49
CA GLU A 38 -43.69 4.97 3.36
C GLU A 38 -44.43 4.74 4.69
N GLY A 39 -44.82 5.83 5.36
CA GLY A 39 -45.53 5.73 6.63
C GLY A 39 -45.70 7.06 7.36
N ALA A 40 -46.17 8.11 6.69
CA ALA A 40 -46.71 9.30 7.35
C ALA A 40 -47.80 9.97 6.48
N PRO A 41 -48.91 10.46 7.06
CA PRO A 41 -50.03 11.01 6.30
C PRO A 41 -49.68 12.37 5.65
N PRO A 42 -50.33 12.73 4.52
CA PRO A 42 -49.98 13.92 3.76
C PRO A 42 -50.37 15.20 4.49
N SER A 43 -49.45 16.18 4.53
CA SER A 43 -49.70 17.53 5.00
C SER A 43 -50.36 18.38 3.89
N PRO A 44 -51.24 19.35 4.22
CA PRO A 44 -52.00 20.12 3.22
C PRO A 44 -51.12 21.16 2.48
N PRO A 45 -51.49 21.57 1.25
CA PRO A 45 -50.67 22.47 0.45
C PRO A 45 -50.96 23.95 0.76
N GLY A 46 -49.90 24.74 0.86
CA GLY A 46 -49.95 26.21 0.74
C GLY A 46 -49.46 26.98 1.95
N ALA A 47 -48.16 27.33 1.95
CA ALA A 47 -47.66 28.52 2.64
C ALA A 47 -46.43 29.06 1.88
N PRO A 48 -46.20 30.40 1.85
CA PRO A 48 -45.26 31.03 0.93
C PRO A 48 -43.81 30.71 1.27
N PHE A 49 -42.95 30.68 0.25
CA PHE A 49 -41.49 30.64 0.38
C PHE A 49 -41.00 31.80 1.26
N SER A 50 -40.54 31.49 2.46
CA SER A 50 -39.62 32.33 3.21
C SER A 50 -38.18 31.96 2.80
N PRO A 51 -37.28 32.91 2.52
CA PRO A 51 -35.88 32.60 2.30
C PRO A 51 -35.29 31.96 3.57
N PRO A 52 -34.29 31.07 3.46
CA PRO A 52 -33.68 30.50 4.65
C PRO A 52 -33.03 31.63 5.45
N GLU A 53 -33.40 31.72 6.73
CA GLU A 53 -32.75 32.58 7.69
C GLU A 53 -31.24 32.29 7.66
N GLU A 54 -30.43 33.35 7.57
CA GLU A 54 -28.99 33.28 7.70
C GLU A 54 -28.62 32.76 9.11
N ASP A 55 -28.42 31.45 9.22
CA ASP A 55 -27.97 30.83 10.46
C ASP A 55 -26.46 31.13 10.67
N GLY A 56 -26.18 32.08 11.56
CA GLY A 56 -24.84 32.36 12.06
C GLY A 56 -24.15 31.16 12.76
N GLY A 57 -24.87 30.06 13.01
CA GLY A 57 -24.33 28.82 13.57
C GLY A 57 -23.43 28.01 12.63
N GLY A 58 -23.69 28.04 11.31
CA GLY A 58 -22.97 27.22 10.33
C GLY A 58 -21.48 27.57 10.20
N ARG A 59 -21.16 28.86 10.16
CA ARG A 59 -19.78 29.34 9.99
C ARG A 59 -18.91 29.07 11.22
N ALA A 60 -19.44 29.30 12.41
CA ALA A 60 -18.76 28.99 13.67
C ALA A 60 -18.49 27.49 13.85
N ALA A 61 -19.38 26.63 13.32
CA ALA A 61 -19.18 25.18 13.29
C ALA A 61 -18.03 24.77 12.35
N LEU A 62 -17.97 25.34 11.14
CA LEU A 62 -16.88 25.09 10.20
C LEU A 62 -15.52 25.55 10.77
N GLU A 63 -15.47 26.74 11.37
CA GLU A 63 -14.26 27.24 12.03
C GLU A 63 -13.78 26.32 13.16
N ARG A 64 -14.72 25.72 13.92
CA ARG A 64 -14.39 24.73 14.96
C ARG A 64 -13.78 23.47 14.36
N GLN A 65 -14.37 22.92 13.30
CA GLN A 65 -13.82 21.74 12.61
C GLN A 65 -12.42 22.01 12.05
N ILE A 66 -12.21 23.19 11.46
CA ILE A 66 -10.90 23.62 10.96
C ILE A 66 -9.88 23.69 12.10
N ARG A 67 -10.26 24.26 13.25
CA ARG A 67 -9.40 24.35 14.44
C ARG A 67 -9.03 22.96 14.98
N GLU A 68 -10.00 22.06 15.09
CA GLU A 68 -9.77 20.68 15.55
C GLU A 68 -8.78 19.94 14.65
N ARG A 69 -8.91 20.07 13.32
CA ARG A 69 -7.97 19.48 12.35
C ARG A 69 -6.58 20.10 12.42
N TYR A 70 -6.50 21.41 12.63
CA TYR A 70 -5.23 22.08 12.86
C TYR A 70 -4.52 21.57 14.13
N GLU A 71 -5.26 21.45 15.23
CA GLU A 71 -4.72 20.93 16.51
C GLU A 71 -4.29 19.47 16.40
N GLU A 72 -5.02 18.64 15.65
CA GLU A 72 -4.60 17.28 15.30
C GLU A 72 -3.24 17.26 14.58
N VAL A 73 -3.10 18.04 13.51
CA VAL A 73 -1.84 18.16 12.75
C VAL A 73 -0.68 18.63 13.64
N LEU A 74 -0.94 19.56 14.56
CA LEU A 74 0.07 20.03 15.51
C LEU A 74 0.55 18.94 16.47
N ARG A 75 -0.32 18.02 16.91
CA ARG A 75 0.09 16.88 17.75
C ARG A 75 1.14 16.02 17.05
N TYR A 76 0.91 15.70 15.76
CA TYR A 76 1.88 14.95 14.95
C TYR A 76 3.17 15.71 14.67
N ARG A 77 3.16 17.04 14.68
CA ARG A 77 4.39 17.85 14.58
C ARG A 77 5.18 17.89 15.89
N GLN A 78 4.49 18.04 17.01
CA GLN A 78 5.09 18.35 18.31
C GLN A 78 5.49 17.13 19.13
N HIS A 79 5.10 15.90 18.73
CA HIS A 79 5.35 14.70 19.53
C HIS A 79 6.85 14.44 19.74
N ARG A 80 7.40 15.07 20.79
CA ARG A 80 8.44 14.61 21.70
C ARG A 80 7.69 14.21 22.96
N ALA A 81 7.97 13.03 23.51
CA ALA A 81 7.35 12.58 24.75
C ALA A 81 7.40 13.69 25.83
N GLY A 82 6.23 14.09 26.36
CA GLY A 82 6.15 14.81 27.65
C GLY A 82 6.11 16.34 27.68
N ARG A 83 5.46 17.07 26.75
CA ARG A 83 5.15 18.50 26.97
C ARG A 83 3.69 18.89 26.71
N ARG A 84 3.16 19.75 27.60
CA ARG A 84 1.80 20.31 27.58
C ARG A 84 1.53 21.13 26.31
N PRO A 85 0.27 21.19 25.82
CA PRO A 85 -0.08 21.97 24.63
C PRO A 85 0.09 23.47 24.90
N LEU A 86 0.79 24.16 24.00
CA LEU A 86 0.80 25.63 23.93
C LEU A 86 -0.52 26.11 23.32
N ARG A 87 -1.17 27.11 23.93
CA ARG A 87 -2.39 27.74 23.42
C ARG A 87 -2.17 28.29 22.00
N PRO A 88 -2.99 27.93 21.00
CA PRO A 88 -2.86 28.49 19.66
C PRO A 88 -3.41 29.93 19.64
N ARG A 89 -2.58 30.91 19.23
CA ARG A 89 -3.09 32.08 18.52
C ARG A 89 -3.32 31.64 17.07
N ASP A 90 -4.40 32.11 16.45
CA ASP A 90 -4.79 31.79 15.06
C ASP A 90 -3.62 32.01 14.10
N ARG A 91 -2.89 30.94 13.84
CA ARG A 91 -1.78 30.88 12.89
C ARG A 91 -2.31 30.29 11.61
N ARG A 92 -2.06 30.96 10.48
CA ARG A 92 -2.48 30.49 9.16
C ARG A 92 -1.76 29.19 8.85
N LEU A 93 -2.32 28.37 7.96
CA LEU A 93 -1.70 27.16 7.40
C LEU A 93 -0.21 27.36 7.03
N MET A 94 0.15 28.59 6.69
CA MET A 94 1.47 29.06 6.25
C MET A 94 2.48 29.46 7.34
N ASP A 95 2.13 29.52 8.63
CA ASP A 95 3.14 29.68 9.70
C ASP A 95 3.93 28.38 9.96
N LEU A 96 3.68 27.35 9.15
CA LEU A 96 4.40 26.08 9.11
C LEU A 96 5.62 26.09 8.16
N ALA A 97 5.77 27.12 7.31
CA ALA A 97 6.92 27.29 6.41
C ALA A 97 8.00 28.21 7.00
N PRO A 98 9.30 28.01 6.71
CA PRO A 98 10.34 28.98 7.06
C PRO A 98 10.11 30.32 6.32
N PRO A 99 10.35 31.48 6.95
CA PRO A 99 10.14 32.77 6.31
C PRO A 99 11.07 32.96 5.11
N ARG A 100 10.52 33.39 3.97
CA ARG A 100 11.27 33.87 2.81
C ARG A 100 11.90 35.23 3.14
N THR A 101 13.22 35.27 3.29
CA THR A 101 13.95 36.54 3.23
C THR A 101 14.12 36.95 1.78
N SER A 102 13.55 38.10 1.43
CA SER A 102 13.81 38.79 0.16
C SER A 102 14.28 40.20 0.47
N ALA A 103 15.28 40.63 -0.30
CA ALA A 103 15.84 41.96 -0.47
C ALA A 103 17.00 42.39 0.46
N GLU A 104 18.19 42.39 -0.14
CA GLU A 104 19.35 43.22 0.19
C GLU A 104 19.02 44.72 0.15
N GLN A 105 19.65 45.52 1.03
CA GLN A 105 20.52 46.67 0.68
C GLN A 105 21.13 47.35 1.95
N PRO A 106 22.21 48.17 1.84
CA PRO A 106 23.36 48.09 2.75
C PRO A 106 23.65 49.28 3.70
N GLY A 107 24.29 48.97 4.84
CA GLY A 107 25.28 49.79 5.59
C GLY A 107 24.79 50.67 6.77
N PRO A 108 25.67 51.18 7.67
CA PRO A 108 26.99 50.69 8.11
C PRO A 108 27.18 50.62 9.66
N ARG A 109 28.16 49.78 10.07
CA ARG A 109 28.99 49.75 11.30
C ARG A 109 28.45 50.26 12.65
N GLY A 110 28.38 49.32 13.62
CA GLY A 110 28.51 49.60 15.05
C GLY A 110 28.79 48.32 15.85
N ARG A 111 30.00 48.18 16.41
CA ARG A 111 30.42 47.09 17.30
C ARG A 111 29.72 47.24 18.67
N ALA A 112 29.02 46.20 19.13
CA ALA A 112 28.80 45.97 20.56
C ALA A 112 28.60 44.47 20.82
N VAL A 113 29.48 43.90 21.65
CA VAL A 113 29.43 42.53 22.14
C VAL A 113 28.53 42.49 23.38
N GLY A 114 27.60 41.54 23.43
CA GLY A 114 26.81 41.23 24.62
C GLY A 114 26.05 39.91 24.44
N PRO A 115 26.18 38.93 25.35
CA PRO A 115 25.68 37.58 25.14
C PRO A 115 24.21 37.50 25.57
N ARG A 116 23.31 37.05 24.68
CA ARG A 116 21.99 36.59 25.10
C ARG A 116 21.54 35.41 24.25
N ALA A 117 21.30 34.32 24.97
CA ALA A 117 20.66 33.12 24.49
C ALA A 117 19.34 33.45 23.78
N SER A 118 19.26 33.10 22.50
CA SER A 118 18.01 32.72 21.86
C SER A 118 18.24 31.35 21.23
N GLY A 119 18.11 30.31 22.05
CA GLY A 119 17.89 28.96 21.53
C GLY A 119 16.51 28.92 20.90
N SER A 120 16.39 29.42 19.67
CA SER A 120 15.37 28.93 18.75
C SER A 120 15.65 27.43 18.64
N ALA A 121 14.75 26.61 19.18
CA ALA A 121 14.74 25.19 18.88
C ALA A 121 14.40 25.06 17.38
N GLU A 122 15.43 25.24 16.54
CA GLU A 122 15.40 24.86 15.14
C GLU A 122 15.11 23.36 15.11
N LEU A 123 13.90 23.03 14.67
CA LEU A 123 13.57 21.70 14.20
C LEU A 123 14.52 21.39 13.06
N SER A 124 15.45 20.45 13.26
CA SER A 124 16.13 19.78 12.15
C SER A 124 15.15 18.80 11.47
N LEU A 125 14.07 19.33 10.89
CA LEU A 125 13.40 18.67 9.77
C LEU A 125 14.28 18.97 8.57
N GLU A 126 14.85 17.95 7.93
CA GLU A 126 15.61 18.17 6.70
C GLU A 126 14.74 18.93 5.68
N PRO A 127 15.28 19.98 5.03
CA PRO A 127 14.49 20.77 4.09
C PRO A 127 13.91 19.86 2.99
N PRO A 128 12.64 20.06 2.59
CA PRO A 128 12.10 19.35 1.45
C PRO A 128 12.95 19.65 0.21
N LEU A 129 13.38 18.60 -0.48
CA LEU A 129 14.30 18.71 -1.63
C LEU A 129 13.64 19.42 -2.82
N LEU A 130 12.31 19.40 -2.90
CA LEU A 130 11.52 19.98 -3.99
C LEU A 130 10.46 20.95 -3.48
N GLY A 131 10.21 22.01 -4.25
CA GLY A 131 9.22 23.03 -3.92
C GLY A 131 8.52 23.61 -5.14
N CYS A 132 7.94 24.80 -4.97
CA CYS A 132 7.12 25.41 -6.00
C CYS A 132 7.82 25.71 -7.31
N ARG A 133 9.14 25.94 -7.29
CA ARG A 133 9.91 26.21 -8.50
C ARG A 133 10.00 24.96 -9.38
N ASP A 134 10.14 23.80 -8.76
CA ASP A 134 10.32 22.51 -9.43
C ASP A 134 9.04 22.07 -10.16
N ILE A 135 7.87 22.42 -9.61
CA ILE A 135 6.58 22.05 -10.21
C ILE A 135 6.03 23.07 -11.22
N ARG A 136 6.70 24.20 -11.46
CA ARG A 136 6.23 25.22 -12.43
C ARG A 136 6.40 24.76 -13.88
N ASN A 137 7.49 24.05 -14.19
CA ASN A 137 7.86 23.65 -15.54
C ASN A 137 7.92 22.13 -15.68
N VAL A 138 6.83 21.45 -15.28
CA VAL A 138 6.73 19.99 -15.36
C VAL A 138 6.22 19.54 -16.73
N SER A 139 6.61 18.33 -17.12
CA SER A 139 6.17 17.69 -18.36
C SER A 139 5.43 16.40 -18.06
N GLY A 140 4.71 15.86 -19.05
CA GLY A 140 4.04 14.56 -18.93
C GLY A 140 2.99 14.52 -17.81
N VAL A 141 2.30 15.64 -17.58
CA VAL A 141 1.23 15.71 -16.59
C VAL A 141 0.08 14.81 -17.02
N GLN A 142 -0.24 13.82 -16.20
CA GLN A 142 -1.30 12.85 -16.47
C GLN A 142 -2.11 12.63 -15.20
N TYR A 143 -3.43 12.79 -15.28
CA TYR A 143 -4.32 12.43 -14.19
C TYR A 143 -4.28 10.91 -13.95
N LEU A 144 -4.06 10.51 -12.69
CA LEU A 144 -4.01 9.10 -12.29
C LEU A 144 -5.28 8.65 -11.58
N GLY A 145 -5.91 9.55 -10.81
CA GLY A 145 -7.12 9.23 -10.07
C GLY A 145 -7.40 10.27 -8.99
N SER A 146 -8.59 10.17 -8.39
CA SER A 146 -8.98 10.97 -7.24
C SER A 146 -9.79 10.13 -6.25
N GLY A 147 -9.76 10.57 -4.99
CA GLY A 147 -10.51 9.97 -3.89
C GLY A 147 -11.54 10.94 -3.33
N TYR A 148 -11.87 10.77 -2.05
CA TYR A 148 -12.78 11.67 -1.35
C TYR A 148 -12.23 13.09 -1.20
N THR A 149 -10.92 13.19 -0.94
CA THR A 149 -10.25 14.46 -0.59
C THR A 149 -9.31 14.96 -1.68
N LYS A 150 -8.60 14.05 -2.35
CA LYS A 150 -7.38 14.36 -3.10
C LYS A 150 -7.42 13.84 -4.54
N ALA A 151 -6.87 14.62 -5.45
CA ALA A 151 -6.58 14.25 -6.82
C ALA A 151 -5.07 14.01 -6.98
N VAL A 152 -4.72 13.01 -7.79
CA VAL A 152 -3.34 12.57 -8.00
C VAL A 152 -3.00 12.66 -9.48
N TYR A 153 -1.86 13.28 -9.76
CA TYR A 153 -1.32 13.45 -11.11
C TYR A 153 0.10 12.89 -11.17
N LYS A 154 0.40 12.14 -12.23
CA LYS A 154 1.78 11.87 -12.62
C LYS A 154 2.36 13.15 -13.22
N ALA A 155 3.61 13.45 -12.88
CA ALA A 155 4.39 14.47 -13.56
C ALA A 155 5.84 14.00 -13.71
N VAL A 156 6.57 14.57 -14.68
CA VAL A 156 8.01 14.32 -14.86
C VAL A 156 8.78 15.60 -14.57
N LEU A 157 9.55 15.57 -13.48
CA LEU A 157 10.44 16.62 -13.03
C LEU A 157 11.83 16.44 -13.63
N ASN A 158 12.51 17.55 -13.97
CA ASN A 158 13.89 17.55 -14.47
C ASN A 158 14.12 16.54 -15.63
N ARG A 159 13.09 16.30 -16.46
CA ARG A 159 13.04 15.37 -17.60
C ARG A 159 13.13 13.88 -17.28
N THR A 160 13.55 13.47 -16.09
CA THR A 160 13.81 12.05 -15.77
C THR A 160 13.04 11.54 -14.57
N LEU A 161 12.74 12.38 -13.57
CA LEU A 161 12.14 11.94 -12.32
C LEU A 161 10.61 11.95 -12.44
N ALA A 162 10.01 10.77 -12.54
CA ALA A 162 8.56 10.62 -12.47
C ALA A 162 8.09 10.71 -11.00
N VAL A 163 7.11 11.58 -10.74
CA VAL A 163 6.57 11.84 -9.40
C VAL A 163 5.04 11.79 -9.42
N ALA A 164 4.45 11.60 -8.25
CA ALA A 164 3.03 11.83 -8.02
C ALA A 164 2.83 13.21 -7.34
N LEU A 165 2.01 14.05 -7.94
CA LEU A 165 1.53 15.31 -7.39
C LEU A 165 0.16 15.06 -6.77
N LYS A 166 0.01 15.29 -5.46
CA LYS A 166 -1.27 15.16 -4.76
C LYS A 166 -1.76 16.55 -4.33
N ALA A 167 -2.99 16.90 -4.68
CA ALA A 167 -3.63 18.16 -4.31
C ALA A 167 -5.08 17.92 -3.90
N VAL A 168 -5.72 18.90 -3.28
CA VAL A 168 -7.15 18.82 -2.95
C VAL A 168 -7.97 18.65 -4.23
N ASP A 169 -8.89 17.69 -4.24
CA ASP A 169 -9.85 17.51 -5.34
C ASP A 169 -11.04 18.45 -5.13
N PHE A 170 -11.13 19.50 -5.96
CA PHE A 170 -12.26 20.44 -5.95
C PHE A 170 -13.59 19.80 -6.34
N GLY A 171 -13.56 18.73 -7.14
CA GLY A 171 -14.72 17.90 -7.47
C GLY A 171 -14.96 16.79 -6.45
N GLY A 172 -14.08 16.66 -5.45
CA GLY A 172 -14.10 15.61 -4.45
C GLY A 172 -15.28 15.72 -3.48
N HIS A 173 -15.59 14.59 -2.83
CA HIS A 173 -16.72 14.46 -1.93
C HIS A 173 -16.62 15.40 -0.72
N ASP A 174 -15.41 15.58 -0.16
CA ASP A 174 -15.21 16.44 1.01
C ASP A 174 -15.50 17.91 0.70
N ILE A 175 -15.02 18.41 -0.45
CA ILE A 175 -15.29 19.78 -0.89
C ILE A 175 -16.77 19.94 -1.22
N ALA A 176 -17.33 19.05 -2.05
CA ALA A 176 -18.74 19.14 -2.45
C ALA A 176 -19.69 19.09 -1.26
N ARG A 177 -19.44 18.20 -0.29
CA ARG A 177 -20.24 18.10 0.94
C ARG A 177 -20.09 19.33 1.82
N CYS A 178 -18.87 19.80 2.06
CA CYS A 178 -18.62 20.96 2.89
C CYS A 178 -19.25 22.23 2.29
N VAL A 179 -19.06 22.46 1.00
CA VAL A 179 -19.61 23.65 0.32
C VAL A 179 -21.14 23.63 0.32
N ARG A 180 -21.76 22.45 0.10
CA ARG A 180 -23.22 22.31 0.20
C ARG A 180 -23.74 22.69 1.59
N GLN A 181 -22.97 22.41 2.65
CA GLN A 181 -23.38 22.67 4.02
C GLN A 181 -23.10 24.10 4.48
N PHE A 182 -21.96 24.69 4.08
CA PHE A 182 -21.47 25.93 4.66
C PHE A 182 -21.30 27.09 3.67
N SER A 183 -21.43 26.84 2.36
CA SER A 183 -21.26 27.84 1.29
C SER A 183 -19.95 28.65 1.37
N ALA A 184 -18.89 28.07 1.94
CA ALA A 184 -17.62 28.73 2.21
C ALA A 184 -16.45 27.97 1.56
N LEU A 185 -16.26 28.14 0.24
CA LEU A 185 -15.27 27.37 -0.54
C LEU A 185 -13.85 27.44 0.03
N GLY A 186 -13.36 28.63 0.39
CA GLY A 186 -12.01 28.79 0.94
C GLY A 186 -11.79 28.06 2.27
N ASP A 187 -12.78 28.07 3.16
CA ASP A 187 -12.70 27.39 4.46
C ASP A 187 -12.90 25.87 4.30
N CYS A 188 -13.76 25.43 3.38
CA CYS A 188 -13.88 24.03 3.00
C CYS A 188 -12.60 23.47 2.38
N TYR A 189 -11.92 24.26 1.54
CA TYR A 189 -10.60 23.93 1.03
C TYR A 189 -9.59 23.76 2.16
N ARG A 190 -9.54 24.70 3.13
CA ARG A 190 -8.64 24.59 4.28
C ARG A 190 -8.91 23.32 5.10
N LEU A 191 -10.18 23.01 5.33
CA LEU A 191 -10.59 21.80 6.03
C LEU A 191 -10.08 20.53 5.33
N ALA A 192 -10.26 20.44 4.00
CA ALA A 192 -9.75 19.32 3.21
C ALA A 192 -8.22 19.27 3.14
N ALA A 193 -7.56 20.43 3.00
CA ALA A 193 -6.11 20.54 2.93
C ALA A 193 -5.41 20.02 4.20
N TYR A 194 -6.05 20.11 5.37
CA TYR A 194 -5.48 19.56 6.61
C TYR A 194 -5.27 18.03 6.57
N LYS A 195 -6.07 17.29 5.79
CA LYS A 195 -5.83 15.86 5.58
C LYS A 195 -4.50 15.62 4.82
N ILE A 196 -4.25 16.41 3.78
CA ILE A 196 -2.99 16.36 3.01
C ILE A 196 -1.80 16.81 3.87
N VAL A 197 -1.98 17.84 4.72
CA VAL A 197 -0.91 18.27 5.65
C VAL A 197 -0.61 17.19 6.69
N LYS A 198 -1.63 16.53 7.24
CA LYS A 198 -1.45 15.40 8.15
C LYS A 198 -0.66 14.27 7.48
N GLU A 199 -1.09 13.84 6.29
CA GLU A 199 -0.39 12.84 5.49
C GLU A 199 1.09 13.25 5.26
N MET A 200 1.33 14.49 4.86
CA MET A 200 2.68 15.03 4.64
C MET A 200 3.56 14.94 5.89
N ILE A 201 3.07 15.36 7.06
CA ILE A 201 3.83 15.28 8.32
C ILE A 201 4.10 13.83 8.69
N LEU A 202 3.12 12.94 8.51
CA LEU A 202 3.31 11.52 8.78
C LEU A 202 4.35 10.90 7.85
N LEU A 203 4.32 11.17 6.53
CA LEU A 203 5.34 10.70 5.59
C LEU A 203 6.75 11.22 5.95
N GLN A 204 6.87 12.44 6.48
CA GLN A 204 8.16 12.98 6.94
C GLN A 204 8.70 12.26 8.19
N ARG A 205 7.81 11.88 9.12
CA ARG A 205 8.18 11.30 10.42
C ARG A 205 8.25 9.77 10.40
N LEU A 206 7.45 9.12 9.56
CA LEU A 206 7.40 7.67 9.40
C LEU A 206 8.27 7.23 8.22
N ARG A 207 9.60 7.37 8.35
CA ARG A 207 10.56 7.00 7.30
C ARG A 207 10.88 5.51 7.37
N HIS A 208 10.45 4.76 6.36
CA HIS A 208 10.68 3.32 6.23
C HIS A 208 10.59 2.93 4.75
N ASP A 209 11.29 1.88 4.32
CA ASP A 209 11.33 1.45 2.91
C ASP A 209 9.93 1.15 2.33
N ASN A 210 9.02 0.69 3.18
CA ASN A 210 7.62 0.39 2.84
C ASN A 210 6.63 1.54 3.16
N VAL A 211 7.12 2.75 3.39
CA VAL A 211 6.32 4.00 3.42
C VAL A 211 6.70 4.84 2.21
N LEU A 212 5.70 5.37 1.49
CA LEU A 212 5.94 6.17 0.29
C LEU A 212 6.84 7.39 0.58
N GLN A 213 7.81 7.66 -0.28
CA GLN A 213 8.70 8.79 -0.05
C GLN A 213 8.04 10.14 -0.39
N LEU A 214 8.13 11.11 0.53
CA LEU A 214 7.82 12.52 0.27
C LEU A 214 9.08 13.24 -0.22
N TYR A 215 9.04 13.79 -1.44
CA TYR A 215 10.14 14.59 -1.99
C TYR A 215 10.01 16.08 -1.66
N GLY A 216 8.78 16.57 -1.51
CA GLY A 216 8.56 17.97 -1.20
C GLY A 216 7.11 18.39 -1.27
N TYR A 217 6.88 19.69 -1.22
CA TYR A 217 5.54 20.28 -1.29
C TYR A 217 5.61 21.71 -1.81
N CYS A 218 4.49 22.22 -2.28
CA CYS A 218 4.36 23.57 -2.75
C CYS A 218 3.05 24.21 -2.29
N TYR A 219 3.16 25.46 -1.85
CA TYR A 219 2.03 26.36 -1.63
C TYR A 219 1.98 27.42 -2.74
N GLN A 220 0.87 27.51 -3.48
CA GLN A 220 0.66 28.50 -4.55
C GLN A 220 -0.66 29.24 -4.37
N ASP A 221 -0.69 30.53 -4.68
CA ASP A 221 -1.95 31.23 -4.81
C ASP A 221 -2.66 30.81 -6.11
N SER A 222 -3.89 30.34 -5.99
CA SER A 222 -4.80 30.17 -7.13
C SER A 222 -5.71 31.39 -7.25
N ASN A 223 -6.32 31.60 -8.43
CA ASN A 223 -7.23 32.72 -8.65
C ASN A 223 -8.42 32.72 -7.66
N ASP A 224 -8.86 31.55 -7.22
CA ASP A 224 -10.06 31.39 -6.39
C ASP A 224 -9.73 31.19 -4.90
N ILE A 225 -8.55 30.61 -4.59
CA ILE A 225 -8.15 30.26 -3.22
C ILE A 225 -6.65 30.55 -3.00
N PRO A 226 -6.27 31.36 -1.98
CA PRO A 226 -4.89 31.57 -1.61
C PRO A 226 -4.27 30.32 -0.95
N ASP A 227 -2.96 30.14 -1.08
CA ASP A 227 -2.20 29.06 -0.43
C ASP A 227 -2.66 27.61 -0.79
N THR A 228 -2.96 27.34 -2.06
CA THR A 228 -3.22 25.97 -2.54
C THR A 228 -2.00 25.06 -2.35
N LEU A 229 -2.21 23.84 -1.85
CA LEU A 229 -1.19 22.89 -1.41
C LEU A 229 -1.11 21.75 -2.42
N THR A 230 0.10 21.47 -2.87
CA THR A 230 0.44 20.26 -3.64
C THR A 230 1.61 19.56 -2.98
N THR A 231 1.48 18.26 -2.68
CA THR A 231 2.59 17.43 -2.21
C THR A 231 3.22 16.68 -3.39
N ILE A 232 4.52 16.45 -3.31
CA ILE A 232 5.33 15.77 -4.33
C ILE A 232 5.86 14.49 -3.71
N THR A 233 5.38 13.35 -4.19
CA THR A 233 5.76 12.03 -3.65
C THR A 233 6.36 11.14 -4.74
N GLU A 234 7.00 10.07 -4.28
CA GLU A 234 7.34 8.91 -5.11
C GLU A 234 6.11 8.44 -5.90
N LEU A 235 6.34 8.02 -7.14
CA LEU A 235 5.31 7.47 -8.02
C LEU A 235 5.32 5.95 -7.90
N GLY A 236 4.20 5.36 -7.48
CA GLY A 236 3.99 3.91 -7.50
C GLY A 236 2.86 3.48 -8.41
N SER A 237 2.86 2.22 -8.81
CA SER A 237 1.74 1.61 -9.54
C SER A 237 0.66 1.14 -8.56
N PRO A 238 -0.64 1.32 -8.87
CA PRO A 238 -1.72 0.81 -8.05
C PRO A 238 -1.60 -0.69 -7.80
N LEU A 239 -1.91 -1.12 -6.57
CA LEU A 239 -1.92 -2.53 -6.22
C LEU A 239 -3.24 -3.19 -6.67
N GLU A 240 -3.15 -4.05 -7.69
CA GLU A 240 -4.30 -4.80 -8.21
C GLU A 240 -4.23 -6.27 -7.82
N MET A 241 -5.18 -6.74 -7.01
CA MET A 241 -5.17 -8.12 -6.49
C MET A 241 -5.22 -9.18 -7.60
N ILE A 242 -5.99 -8.94 -8.66
CA ILE A 242 -6.08 -9.86 -9.81
C ILE A 242 -4.72 -10.00 -10.50
N GLN A 243 -4.01 -8.88 -10.70
CA GLN A 243 -2.68 -8.91 -11.30
C GLN A 243 -1.69 -9.63 -10.38
N LEU A 244 -1.71 -9.37 -9.07
CA LEU A 244 -0.86 -10.06 -8.09
C LEU A 244 -1.09 -11.57 -8.09
N LEU A 245 -2.33 -12.05 -8.18
CA LEU A 245 -2.61 -13.49 -8.24
C LEU A 245 -2.07 -14.16 -9.52
N GLN A 246 -1.71 -13.38 -10.53
CA GLN A 246 -1.10 -13.86 -11.77
C GLN A 246 0.43 -13.79 -11.76
N THR A 247 1.06 -13.18 -10.74
CA THR A 247 2.52 -13.15 -10.60
C THR A 247 3.06 -14.42 -9.95
N SER A 248 4.39 -14.56 -9.96
CA SER A 248 5.06 -15.67 -9.28
C SER A 248 4.71 -15.70 -7.79
N TRP A 249 4.81 -16.87 -7.16
CA TRP A 249 4.68 -16.96 -5.70
C TRP A 249 5.73 -16.13 -4.99
N GLU A 250 6.95 -16.08 -5.53
CA GLU A 250 8.06 -15.31 -4.99
C GLU A 250 7.77 -13.80 -4.95
N ASP A 251 7.15 -13.24 -6.00
CA ASP A 251 6.75 -11.83 -6.02
C ASP A 251 5.58 -11.56 -5.06
N ARG A 252 4.61 -12.47 -4.97
CA ARG A 252 3.51 -12.36 -3.99
C ARG A 252 4.02 -12.43 -2.55
N PHE A 253 5.01 -13.30 -2.31
CA PHE A 253 5.68 -13.40 -1.02
C PHE A 253 6.43 -12.10 -0.68
N ARG A 254 7.08 -11.47 -1.67
CA ARG A 254 7.70 -10.14 -1.52
C ARG A 254 6.69 -9.11 -1.02
N ILE A 255 5.50 -9.04 -1.62
CA ILE A 255 4.43 -8.13 -1.19
C ILE A 255 4.02 -8.37 0.28
N CYS A 256 3.83 -9.62 0.69
CA CYS A 256 3.52 -9.96 2.08
C CYS A 256 4.65 -9.59 3.04
N LEU A 257 5.90 -9.76 2.61
CA LEU A 257 7.08 -9.42 3.40
C LEU A 257 7.25 -7.90 3.55
N SER A 258 7.10 -7.13 2.47
CA SER A 258 7.02 -5.66 2.51
C SER A 258 5.95 -5.19 3.50
N LEU A 259 4.77 -5.83 3.47
CA LEU A 259 3.66 -5.49 4.37
C LEU A 259 3.97 -5.81 5.83
N VAL A 260 4.51 -7.00 6.14
CA VAL A 260 4.82 -7.34 7.54
C VAL A 260 5.93 -6.46 8.11
N ARG A 261 6.94 -6.10 7.30
CA ARG A 261 8.01 -5.16 7.69
C ARG A 261 7.44 -3.78 7.98
N LEU A 262 6.55 -3.27 7.12
CA LEU A 262 5.81 -2.03 7.37
C LEU A 262 5.05 -2.11 8.70
N LEU A 263 4.28 -3.17 8.93
CA LEU A 263 3.46 -3.27 10.13
C LEU A 263 4.30 -3.40 11.40
N HIS A 264 5.42 -4.11 11.34
CA HIS A 264 6.40 -4.20 12.42
C HIS A 264 6.97 -2.81 12.74
N TYR A 265 7.33 -2.02 11.73
CA TYR A 265 7.76 -0.64 11.90
C TYR A 265 6.67 0.25 12.50
N LEU A 266 5.41 0.13 12.04
CA LEU A 266 4.29 0.94 12.53
C LEU A 266 3.93 0.63 13.99
N ALA A 267 4.03 -0.64 14.41
CA ALA A 267 3.82 -1.03 15.81
C ALA A 267 4.89 -0.43 16.75
N HIS A 268 6.13 -0.32 16.26
CA HIS A 268 7.29 0.20 16.99
C HIS A 268 7.67 1.63 16.60
N SER A 269 6.74 2.38 16.01
CA SER A 269 7.04 3.68 15.44
C SER A 269 7.51 4.67 16.52
N PRO A 270 8.40 5.62 16.18
CA PRO A 270 8.84 6.66 17.11
C PRO A 270 7.71 7.60 17.57
N LEU A 271 6.53 7.53 16.95
CA LEU A 271 5.33 8.27 17.33
C LEU A 271 4.40 7.49 18.27
N GLY A 272 4.76 6.26 18.64
CA GLY A 272 3.85 5.27 19.20
C GLY A 272 3.28 4.34 18.12
N SER A 273 2.56 3.31 18.56
CA SER A 273 1.94 2.30 17.70
C SER A 273 0.90 2.94 16.78
N VAL A 274 1.13 2.86 15.47
CA VAL A 274 0.29 3.48 14.44
C VAL A 274 -0.75 2.48 13.94
N THR A 275 -2.03 2.84 13.97
CA THR A 275 -3.09 2.13 13.26
C THR A 275 -3.43 2.80 11.92
N LEU A 276 -3.62 1.99 10.89
CA LEU A 276 -4.15 2.41 9.60
C LEU A 276 -5.66 2.18 9.62
N LEU A 277 -6.44 3.23 9.86
CA LEU A 277 -7.91 3.11 9.95
C LEU A 277 -8.52 2.76 8.60
N ASP A 278 -7.94 3.27 7.51
CA ASP A 278 -8.29 2.88 6.15
C ASP A 278 -7.32 1.83 5.60
N PHE A 279 -7.45 0.59 6.08
CA PHE A 279 -6.61 -0.52 5.62
C PHE A 279 -7.28 -1.23 4.43
N ARG A 280 -7.10 -0.72 3.21
CA ARG A 280 -7.59 -1.37 1.99
C ARG A 280 -6.45 -1.55 0.99
N PRO A 281 -6.49 -2.56 0.10
CA PRO A 281 -5.46 -2.74 -0.93
C PRO A 281 -5.14 -1.48 -1.76
N ARG A 282 -6.15 -0.64 -2.00
CA ARG A 282 -6.01 0.64 -2.74
C ARG A 282 -5.19 1.71 -2.01
N GLN A 283 -4.94 1.54 -0.71
CA GLN A 283 -4.08 2.44 0.09
C GLN A 283 -2.59 2.08 0.05
N PHE A 284 -2.26 1.11 -0.80
CA PHE A 284 -0.91 0.67 -1.07
C PHE A 284 -0.59 0.79 -2.56
N VAL A 285 0.67 1.05 -2.86
CA VAL A 285 1.24 1.03 -4.21
C VAL A 285 2.43 0.09 -4.27
N ILE A 286 2.82 -0.28 -5.47
CA ILE A 286 4.04 -1.04 -5.73
C ILE A 286 5.08 -0.08 -6.31
N VAL A 287 6.28 -0.10 -5.73
CA VAL A 287 7.45 0.60 -6.27
C VAL A 287 8.62 -0.37 -6.28
N ASP A 288 9.21 -0.60 -7.45
CA ASP A 288 10.32 -1.54 -7.66
C ASP A 288 10.09 -2.95 -7.07
N GLY A 289 8.82 -3.39 -7.13
CA GLY A 289 8.36 -4.69 -6.62
C GLY A 289 8.09 -4.74 -5.12
N GLU A 290 8.30 -3.66 -4.38
CA GLU A 290 7.97 -3.55 -2.95
C GLU A 290 6.59 -2.91 -2.76
N LEU A 291 5.82 -3.41 -1.80
CA LEU A 291 4.59 -2.74 -1.35
C LEU A 291 4.96 -1.55 -0.46
N LYS A 292 4.33 -0.40 -0.71
CA LYS A 292 4.45 0.81 0.12
C LYS A 292 3.07 1.39 0.46
N VAL A 293 2.89 1.84 1.70
CA VAL A 293 1.69 2.61 2.08
C VAL A 293 1.77 4.02 1.50
N THR A 294 0.72 4.45 0.82
CA THR A 294 0.64 5.80 0.21
C THR A 294 -0.32 6.73 0.93
N ASP A 295 -1.30 6.19 1.66
CA ASP A 295 -2.35 6.99 2.29
C ASP A 295 -2.27 6.92 3.82
N LEU A 296 -1.99 8.05 4.45
CA LEU A 296 -1.78 8.17 5.90
C LEU A 296 -2.64 9.28 6.53
N ASP A 297 -3.55 9.90 5.79
CA ASP A 297 -4.40 10.97 6.34
C ASP A 297 -5.35 10.48 7.44
N ASP A 298 -5.80 9.22 7.37
CA ASP A 298 -6.63 8.57 8.37
C ASP A 298 -5.84 7.74 9.41
N ALA A 299 -4.50 7.79 9.40
CA ALA A 299 -3.71 7.08 10.41
C ALA A 299 -3.86 7.70 11.81
N SER A 300 -3.75 6.87 12.85
CA SER A 300 -3.79 7.28 14.27
C SER A 300 -2.67 6.63 15.07
N ILE A 301 -2.14 7.35 16.06
CA ILE A 301 -1.14 6.85 17.03
C ILE A 301 -1.73 6.58 18.41
N GLU A 302 -3.01 6.89 18.62
CA GLU A 302 -3.65 6.80 19.93
C GLU A 302 -4.28 5.42 20.10
N GLU A 303 -3.90 4.70 21.16
CA GLU A 303 -4.60 3.49 21.58
C GLU A 303 -5.95 3.86 22.20
N SER A 304 -6.97 3.04 21.96
CA SER A 304 -8.32 3.31 22.46
C SER A 304 -8.36 3.26 23.99
N SER A 305 -9.06 4.22 24.61
CA SER A 305 -9.28 4.23 26.05
C SER A 305 -10.26 3.14 26.48
N CYS A 306 -10.04 2.56 27.64
CA CYS A 306 -10.87 1.50 28.20
C CYS A 306 -10.96 1.58 29.72
N THR A 307 -12.04 1.03 30.25
CA THR A 307 -12.27 0.77 31.68
C THR A 307 -12.27 -0.73 31.98
N SER A 308 -12.64 -1.54 31.00
CA SER A 308 -12.68 -3.00 31.08
C SER A 308 -12.34 -3.63 29.73
N ASN A 309 -12.09 -4.94 29.71
CA ASN A 309 -11.73 -5.65 28.48
C ASN A 309 -12.84 -5.57 27.40
N SER A 310 -14.12 -5.44 27.78
CA SER A 310 -15.21 -5.34 26.80
C SER A 310 -15.16 -4.05 25.97
N ASP A 311 -14.50 -3.01 26.47
CA ASP A 311 -14.30 -1.75 25.73
C ASP A 311 -13.27 -1.93 24.59
N CYS A 312 -12.45 -2.98 24.68
CA CYS A 312 -11.39 -3.32 23.72
C CYS A 312 -11.85 -4.37 22.71
N PHE A 313 -13.08 -4.23 22.24
CA PHE A 313 -13.68 -5.11 21.25
C PHE A 313 -13.30 -4.68 19.83
N MET A 314 -12.81 -5.63 19.04
CA MET A 314 -12.54 -5.47 17.61
C MET A 314 -13.49 -6.36 16.83
N GLU A 315 -14.36 -5.73 16.06
CA GLU A 315 -15.29 -6.41 15.16
C GLU A 315 -14.69 -6.48 13.75
N PHE A 316 -14.70 -7.67 13.17
CA PHE A 316 -14.45 -7.87 11.75
C PHE A 316 -15.53 -8.76 11.15
N PRO A 317 -15.81 -8.66 9.83
CA PRO A 317 -16.95 -9.37 9.23
C PRO A 317 -16.99 -10.90 9.40
N ALA A 318 -15.86 -11.53 9.73
CA ALA A 318 -15.77 -12.98 9.91
C ALA A 318 -15.34 -13.41 11.32
N ARG A 319 -14.80 -12.50 12.14
CA ARG A 319 -14.15 -12.82 13.42
C ARG A 319 -14.18 -11.61 14.33
N ASN A 320 -14.29 -11.86 15.62
CA ASN A 320 -14.28 -10.84 16.65
C ASN A 320 -13.19 -11.14 17.67
N PHE A 321 -12.60 -10.10 18.22
CA PHE A 321 -11.54 -10.22 19.22
C PHE A 321 -11.79 -9.25 20.37
N THR A 322 -11.49 -9.69 21.59
CA THR A 322 -11.53 -8.85 22.78
C THR A 322 -10.14 -8.81 23.37
N LEU A 323 -9.55 -7.62 23.43
CA LEU A 323 -8.20 -7.42 23.96
C LEU A 323 -8.24 -7.05 25.45
N PRO A 324 -7.14 -7.28 26.21
CA PRO A 324 -7.07 -6.82 27.58
C PRO A 324 -6.97 -5.29 27.66
N CYS A 325 -7.65 -4.71 28.64
CA CYS A 325 -7.48 -3.32 29.03
C CYS A 325 -6.27 -3.19 29.97
N SER A 326 -5.39 -2.23 29.72
CA SER A 326 -4.21 -1.96 30.55
C SER A 326 -4.58 -1.20 31.83
N VAL A 327 -3.67 -1.20 32.81
CA VAL A 327 -3.84 -0.47 34.07
C VAL A 327 -3.88 1.06 33.85
N GLU A 328 -3.32 1.54 32.75
CA GLU A 328 -3.39 2.94 32.30
C GLU A 328 -4.72 3.27 31.59
N GLY A 329 -5.67 2.34 31.53
CA GLY A 329 -6.96 2.53 30.87
C GLY A 329 -6.84 2.61 29.35
N ARG A 330 -5.96 1.80 28.75
CA ARG A 330 -5.75 1.72 27.29
C ARG A 330 -5.86 0.28 26.80
N CYS A 331 -6.47 0.08 25.64
CA CYS A 331 -6.52 -1.25 25.02
C CYS A 331 -5.11 -1.67 24.59
N GLN A 332 -4.67 -2.84 25.06
CA GLN A 332 -3.29 -3.28 24.82
C GLN A 332 -3.12 -3.71 23.36
N ASN A 333 -2.17 -3.09 22.66
CA ASN A 333 -1.75 -3.41 21.29
C ASN A 333 -2.89 -3.42 20.27
N MET A 334 -3.95 -2.62 20.47
CA MET A 334 -5.13 -2.66 19.60
C MET A 334 -4.79 -2.15 18.20
N ASN A 335 -3.92 -1.14 18.10
CA ASN A 335 -3.48 -0.60 16.82
C ASN A 335 -2.72 -1.65 15.98
N GLU A 336 -1.76 -2.35 16.60
CA GLU A 336 -0.98 -3.42 15.98
C GLU A 336 -1.90 -4.57 15.52
N LYS A 337 -2.74 -5.07 16.44
CA LYS A 337 -3.61 -6.22 16.18
C LYS A 337 -4.62 -5.94 15.06
N ARG A 338 -5.15 -4.71 15.00
CA ARG A 338 -6.05 -4.30 13.91
C ARG A 338 -5.34 -4.29 12.56
N ASN A 339 -4.15 -3.72 12.49
CA ASN A 339 -3.37 -3.72 11.24
C ASN A 339 -3.02 -5.16 10.81
N LEU A 340 -2.58 -5.99 11.77
CA LEU A 340 -2.16 -7.36 11.52
C LEU A 340 -3.31 -8.23 10.99
N TYR A 341 -4.50 -8.11 11.59
CA TYR A 341 -5.68 -8.83 11.12
C TYR A 341 -6.10 -8.38 9.72
N ASN A 342 -6.03 -7.08 9.42
CA ASN A 342 -6.33 -6.57 8.09
C ASN A 342 -5.30 -7.04 7.05
N ALA A 343 -4.02 -7.14 7.39
CA ALA A 343 -3.01 -7.76 6.52
C ALA A 343 -3.34 -9.24 6.23
N TYR A 344 -3.75 -10.00 7.25
CA TYR A 344 -4.22 -11.36 7.07
C TYR A 344 -5.41 -11.43 6.09
N ARG A 345 -6.46 -10.65 6.39
CA ARG A 345 -7.73 -10.66 5.67
C ARG A 345 -7.58 -10.25 4.20
N PHE A 346 -6.79 -9.21 3.91
CA PHE A 346 -6.70 -8.66 2.56
C PHE A 346 -5.54 -9.23 1.73
N PHE A 347 -4.48 -9.74 2.38
CA PHE A 347 -3.27 -10.16 1.68
C PHE A 347 -2.90 -11.60 1.99
N PHE A 348 -2.62 -11.95 3.25
CA PHE A 348 -1.92 -13.22 3.54
C PHE A 348 -2.75 -14.44 3.16
N THR A 349 -4.07 -14.41 3.37
CA THR A 349 -4.99 -15.48 2.98
C THR A 349 -4.93 -15.83 1.49
N TYR A 350 -4.69 -14.84 0.62
CA TYR A 350 -4.69 -15.01 -0.83
C TYR A 350 -3.29 -15.15 -1.43
N LEU A 351 -2.31 -14.46 -0.85
CA LEU A 351 -0.99 -14.33 -1.46
C LEU A 351 0.00 -15.40 -0.99
N LEU A 352 -0.08 -15.85 0.26
CA LEU A 352 0.90 -16.80 0.82
C LEU A 352 0.68 -18.26 0.37
N PRO A 353 -0.53 -18.86 0.46
CA PRO A 353 -0.68 -20.31 0.28
C PRO A 353 -0.69 -20.76 -1.20
N HIS A 354 -1.25 -19.93 -2.07
CA HIS A 354 -1.48 -20.30 -3.47
C HIS A 354 -0.15 -20.49 -4.21
N SER A 355 0.04 -21.68 -4.81
CA SER A 355 1.25 -22.10 -5.55
C SER A 355 2.59 -21.94 -4.82
N ALA A 356 2.57 -21.92 -3.49
CA ALA A 356 3.79 -21.98 -2.68
C ALA A 356 4.56 -23.31 -2.87
N PRO A 357 5.90 -23.32 -2.72
CA PRO A 357 6.69 -24.54 -2.67
C PRO A 357 6.15 -25.52 -1.64
N SER A 358 5.96 -26.78 -2.01
CA SER A 358 5.25 -27.77 -1.19
C SER A 358 5.87 -27.97 0.19
N SER A 359 7.19 -27.87 0.34
CA SER A 359 7.87 -28.00 1.62
C SER A 359 7.73 -26.78 2.53
N LEU A 360 7.38 -25.61 1.98
CA LEU A 360 7.12 -24.40 2.77
C LEU A 360 5.65 -24.28 3.21
N LYS A 361 4.73 -24.99 2.55
CA LYS A 361 3.28 -24.91 2.84
C LYS A 361 2.94 -25.09 4.34
N PRO A 362 3.47 -26.09 5.07
CA PRO A 362 3.13 -26.26 6.48
C PRO A 362 3.49 -25.04 7.35
N LEU A 363 4.62 -24.39 7.06
CA LEU A 363 5.05 -23.18 7.76
C LEU A 363 4.16 -21.99 7.38
N LEU A 364 3.84 -21.83 6.10
CA LEU A 364 2.96 -20.77 5.61
C LEU A 364 1.54 -20.90 6.18
N ASP A 365 0.99 -22.12 6.22
CA ASP A 365 -0.33 -22.39 6.80
C ASP A 365 -0.35 -22.06 8.30
N LYS A 366 0.72 -22.39 9.02
CA LYS A 366 0.89 -22.02 10.43
C LYS A 366 0.90 -20.50 10.61
N ILE A 367 1.66 -19.78 9.76
CA ILE A 367 1.71 -18.30 9.78
C ILE A 367 0.32 -17.73 9.54
N VAL A 368 -0.32 -18.10 8.43
CA VAL A 368 -1.66 -17.59 8.04
C VAL A 368 -2.67 -17.85 9.14
N ASN A 369 -2.68 -19.05 9.73
CA ASN A 369 -3.61 -19.39 10.81
C ASN A 369 -3.32 -18.59 12.10
N ALA A 370 -2.07 -18.56 12.55
CA ALA A 370 -1.71 -17.87 13.80
C ALA A 370 -1.91 -16.35 13.71
N THR A 371 -1.68 -15.75 12.53
CA THR A 371 -2.01 -14.34 12.27
C THR A 371 -3.52 -14.12 12.20
N GLY A 372 -4.27 -14.99 11.53
CA GLY A 372 -5.72 -14.87 11.40
C GLY A 372 -6.47 -15.03 12.71
N GLU A 373 -6.00 -15.87 13.63
CA GLU A 373 -6.54 -16.01 15.00
C GLU A 373 -5.95 -14.98 15.98
N LEU A 374 -5.05 -14.10 15.51
CA LEU A 374 -4.30 -13.14 16.34
C LEU A 374 -3.55 -13.78 17.54
N HIS A 375 -3.28 -15.09 17.47
CA HIS A 375 -2.43 -15.80 18.42
C HIS A 375 -1.00 -15.24 18.43
N TRP A 376 -0.53 -14.76 17.29
CA TRP A 376 0.74 -14.06 17.16
C TRP A 376 0.55 -12.54 17.13
N GLY A 377 1.52 -11.85 17.70
CA GLY A 377 1.74 -10.42 17.44
C GLY A 377 2.53 -10.23 16.15
N ILE A 378 2.84 -8.97 15.87
CA ILE A 378 3.60 -8.57 14.70
C ILE A 378 5.04 -9.08 14.74
N ASP A 379 5.67 -9.11 15.91
CA ASP A 379 7.05 -9.57 16.08
C ASP A 379 7.23 -11.01 15.62
N GLU A 380 6.38 -11.91 16.14
CA GLU A 380 6.42 -13.32 15.79
C GLU A 380 6.02 -13.53 14.32
N THR A 381 5.01 -12.81 13.83
CA THR A 381 4.60 -12.91 12.42
C THR A 381 5.73 -12.47 11.47
N ALA A 382 6.40 -11.37 11.78
CA ALA A 382 7.55 -10.88 11.01
C ALA A 382 8.71 -11.87 11.06
N ALA A 383 9.07 -12.36 12.25
CA ALA A 383 10.16 -13.34 12.43
C ALA A 383 9.92 -14.62 11.61
N GLN A 384 8.68 -15.12 11.59
CA GLN A 384 8.34 -16.34 10.84
C GLN A 384 8.36 -16.10 9.32
N LEU A 385 7.91 -14.94 8.83
CA LEU A 385 8.03 -14.59 7.41
C LEU A 385 9.50 -14.38 6.99
N GLU A 386 10.33 -13.76 7.81
CA GLU A 386 11.77 -13.67 7.56
C GLU A 386 12.43 -15.06 7.53
N ARG A 387 11.98 -15.98 8.39
CA ARG A 387 12.44 -17.37 8.34
C ARG A 387 12.05 -18.09 7.05
N VAL A 388 10.85 -17.83 6.52
CA VAL A 388 10.46 -18.35 5.19
C VAL A 388 11.39 -17.79 4.11
N LEU A 389 11.71 -16.49 4.16
CA LEU A 389 12.66 -15.88 3.22
C LEU A 389 14.03 -16.54 3.30
N GLU A 390 14.57 -16.73 4.51
CA GLU A 390 15.87 -17.36 4.73
C GLU A 390 15.90 -18.78 4.16
N LEU A 391 14.89 -19.60 4.46
CA LEU A 391 14.77 -20.95 3.92
C LEU A 391 14.71 -20.94 2.40
N TYR A 392 13.91 -20.04 1.81
CA TYR A 392 13.74 -19.94 0.37
C TYR A 392 15.02 -19.48 -0.36
N LYS A 393 15.75 -18.52 0.22
CA LYS A 393 17.02 -17.99 -0.31
C LYS A 393 18.18 -18.98 -0.19
N SER A 394 18.26 -19.69 0.93
CA SER A 394 19.34 -20.64 1.22
C SER A 394 19.15 -22.00 0.56
N GLY A 395 17.99 -22.26 -0.04
CA GLY A 395 17.61 -23.59 -0.52
C GLY A 395 17.32 -24.59 0.62
N GLY A 396 17.28 -24.14 1.89
CA GLY A 396 17.00 -24.99 3.04
C GLY A 396 15.67 -25.73 2.96
N TYR A 397 14.70 -25.19 2.22
CA TYR A 397 13.41 -25.84 1.96
C TYR A 397 13.49 -27.08 1.04
N LEU A 398 14.63 -27.31 0.38
CA LEU A 398 14.87 -28.44 -0.52
C LEU A 398 15.57 -29.63 0.18
N GLN A 399 16.02 -29.49 1.43
CA GLN A 399 16.84 -30.51 2.10
C GLN A 399 16.11 -31.86 2.37
N ASN A 400 14.77 -31.86 2.34
CA ASN A 400 13.96 -33.07 2.50
C ASN A 400 13.46 -33.65 1.16
N THR A 401 13.91 -33.13 0.02
CA THR A 401 13.55 -33.68 -1.28
C THR A 401 14.41 -34.92 -1.53
N THR A 402 13.97 -36.06 -1.00
CA THR A 402 14.59 -37.39 -1.17
C THR A 402 14.47 -37.96 -2.59
N ARG A 403 14.19 -37.11 -3.59
CA ARG A 403 14.02 -37.56 -4.97
C ARG A 403 15.39 -37.61 -5.64
N THR A 404 15.95 -38.80 -5.72
CA THR A 404 17.00 -39.09 -6.69
C THR A 404 16.52 -38.68 -8.09
N PRO A 405 17.33 -37.95 -8.88
CA PRO A 405 17.01 -37.61 -10.25
C PRO A 405 16.59 -38.86 -11.01
N LYS A 406 15.41 -38.84 -11.66
CA LYS A 406 14.91 -40.02 -12.40
C LYS A 406 15.65 -40.21 -13.72
N ALA A 407 16.24 -39.14 -14.24
CA ALA A 407 16.95 -39.11 -15.50
C ALA A 407 18.29 -38.40 -15.36
N GLU A 408 19.25 -38.82 -16.18
CA GLU A 408 20.52 -38.14 -16.33
C GLU A 408 20.36 -36.91 -17.22
N TYR A 409 21.13 -35.84 -16.95
CA TYR A 409 21.12 -34.61 -17.74
C TYR A 409 22.52 -34.29 -18.24
N ARG A 410 22.67 -34.13 -19.56
CA ARG A 410 23.92 -33.73 -20.20
C ARG A 410 24.03 -32.21 -20.23
N ARG A 411 25.08 -31.67 -19.61
CA ARG A 411 25.44 -30.24 -19.67
C ARG A 411 26.06 -29.89 -21.02
N VAL A 412 25.53 -28.85 -21.67
CA VAL A 412 26.04 -28.28 -22.92
C VAL A 412 26.34 -26.79 -22.66
N PRO A 413 27.62 -26.41 -22.49
CA PRO A 413 28.00 -25.02 -22.29
C PRO A 413 27.82 -24.20 -23.57
N GLU A 414 27.73 -22.88 -23.40
CA GLU A 414 27.67 -21.89 -24.49
C GLU A 414 26.59 -22.21 -25.52
N ALA A 415 25.41 -22.60 -25.02
CA ALA A 415 24.36 -23.17 -25.84
C ALA A 415 22.96 -22.78 -25.35
N PHE A 416 22.05 -22.55 -26.30
CA PHE A 416 20.64 -22.31 -26.04
C PHE A 416 19.72 -23.02 -27.05
N ILE A 417 18.45 -23.13 -26.67
CA ILE A 417 17.38 -23.67 -27.51
C ILE A 417 16.40 -22.53 -27.83
N PRO A 418 16.23 -22.14 -29.11
CA PRO A 418 15.44 -20.96 -29.49
C PRO A 418 13.93 -21.14 -29.31
N ASP A 419 13.40 -22.35 -29.50
CA ASP A 419 11.95 -22.56 -29.49
C ASP A 419 11.33 -22.31 -28.10
N GLU A 420 10.27 -21.50 -28.04
CA GLU A 420 9.51 -21.17 -26.84
C GLU A 420 8.22 -22.01 -26.72
N ASN A 421 8.22 -23.22 -27.26
CA ASN A 421 6.99 -24.02 -27.40
C ASN A 421 6.46 -24.62 -26.07
N TYR A 422 7.20 -24.45 -24.97
CA TYR A 422 6.82 -24.97 -23.66
C TYR A 422 6.29 -23.84 -22.77
N ARG A 423 5.02 -23.93 -22.37
CA ARG A 423 4.37 -22.97 -21.46
C ARG A 423 4.09 -23.61 -20.11
N CYS A 424 4.30 -22.85 -19.04
CA CYS A 424 3.90 -23.20 -17.69
C CYS A 424 3.28 -21.97 -17.01
N TRP A 425 2.51 -22.20 -15.95
CA TRP A 425 1.86 -21.13 -15.22
C TRP A 425 1.97 -21.37 -13.70
N PRO A 426 2.28 -20.34 -12.90
CA PRO A 426 2.74 -19.00 -13.31
C PRO A 426 4.16 -19.03 -13.90
N SER A 427 4.50 -18.06 -14.74
CA SER A 427 5.84 -17.92 -15.35
C SER A 427 6.26 -16.46 -15.43
N TYR A 428 7.58 -16.22 -15.29
CA TYR A 428 8.19 -14.91 -15.51
C TYR A 428 8.22 -14.49 -17.00
N HIS A 429 7.86 -15.40 -17.92
CA HIS A 429 7.76 -15.10 -19.34
C HIS A 429 6.37 -15.41 -19.89
N HIS A 430 5.82 -14.51 -20.69
CA HIS A 430 4.43 -14.60 -21.18
C HIS A 430 4.23 -15.65 -22.30
N LYS A 431 5.29 -15.98 -23.04
CA LYS A 431 5.22 -16.91 -24.19
C LYS A 431 5.84 -18.28 -23.94
N GLY A 432 6.67 -18.42 -22.90
CA GLY A 432 7.42 -19.63 -22.61
C GLY A 432 7.51 -19.87 -21.10
N CYS A 433 8.05 -21.03 -20.70
CA CYS A 433 8.18 -21.41 -19.30
C CYS A 433 9.52 -20.95 -18.71
N LEU A 434 9.52 -19.74 -18.16
CA LEU A 434 10.60 -19.19 -17.36
C LEU A 434 10.24 -19.28 -15.87
N LEU A 435 11.02 -20.04 -15.08
CA LEU A 435 10.82 -20.22 -13.64
C LEU A 435 12.13 -19.93 -12.89
N SER A 436 12.00 -19.57 -11.61
CA SER A 436 13.11 -19.33 -10.69
C SER A 436 13.52 -20.60 -9.95
N VAL A 437 14.80 -20.93 -9.97
CA VAL A 437 15.39 -22.09 -9.27
C VAL A 437 16.52 -21.66 -8.34
N PHE A 438 16.73 -22.38 -7.26
CA PHE A 438 17.84 -22.22 -6.34
C PHE A 438 19.14 -22.71 -6.98
N ASP A 439 19.11 -23.93 -7.51
CA ASP A 439 20.26 -24.59 -8.13
C ASP A 439 19.86 -25.48 -9.32
N VAL A 440 20.85 -26.14 -9.91
CA VAL A 440 20.65 -27.07 -11.05
C VAL A 440 19.82 -28.28 -10.63
N ASN A 441 19.92 -28.74 -9.38
CA ASN A 441 19.16 -29.89 -8.91
C ASN A 441 17.67 -29.58 -8.86
N GLU A 442 17.29 -28.41 -8.35
CA GLU A 442 15.91 -27.96 -8.39
C GLU A 442 15.39 -27.82 -9.83
N ALA A 443 16.21 -27.33 -10.76
CA ALA A 443 15.84 -27.29 -12.18
C ALA A 443 15.58 -28.70 -12.75
N ILE A 444 16.43 -29.67 -12.41
CA ILE A 444 16.25 -31.08 -12.79
C ILE A 444 14.94 -31.63 -12.21
N GLU A 445 14.68 -31.41 -10.92
CA GLU A 445 13.45 -31.87 -10.26
C GLU A 445 12.19 -31.28 -10.90
N ILE A 446 12.21 -29.98 -11.21
CA ILE A 446 11.11 -29.29 -11.89
C ILE A 446 10.93 -29.91 -13.29
N CYS A 447 12.00 -30.07 -14.08
CA CYS A 447 11.89 -30.66 -15.42
C CYS A 447 11.37 -32.11 -15.36
N ASP A 448 11.83 -32.91 -14.39
CA ASP A 448 11.37 -34.28 -14.18
C ASP A 448 9.90 -34.37 -13.73
N SER A 449 9.38 -33.33 -13.07
CA SER A 449 7.96 -33.26 -12.71
C SER A 449 7.03 -33.04 -13.91
N TYR A 450 7.56 -32.56 -15.04
CA TYR A 450 6.80 -32.33 -16.27
C TYR A 450 7.20 -33.33 -17.36
N SER A 451 6.28 -34.23 -17.73
CA SER A 451 6.53 -35.30 -18.72
C SER A 451 7.03 -34.80 -20.10
N GLN A 452 6.63 -33.60 -20.48
CA GLN A 452 6.98 -32.95 -21.74
C GLN A 452 8.31 -32.16 -21.68
N CYS A 453 8.92 -31.99 -20.51
CA CYS A 453 10.21 -31.32 -20.40
C CYS A 453 11.35 -32.25 -20.83
N LYS A 454 12.17 -31.77 -21.78
CA LYS A 454 13.31 -32.50 -22.36
C LYS A 454 14.64 -31.79 -22.19
N ALA A 455 14.62 -30.48 -21.90
CA ALA A 455 15.81 -29.71 -21.63
C ALA A 455 15.44 -28.46 -20.82
N PHE A 456 16.45 -27.81 -20.24
CA PHE A 456 16.31 -26.47 -19.67
C PHE A 456 17.57 -25.63 -19.93
N VAL A 457 17.41 -24.32 -19.96
CA VAL A 457 18.46 -23.34 -20.26
C VAL A 457 18.61 -22.38 -19.09
N LEU A 458 19.78 -22.39 -18.44
CA LEU A 458 20.13 -21.42 -17.41
C LEU A 458 20.38 -20.05 -18.05
N THR A 459 19.83 -19.01 -17.44
CA THR A 459 20.09 -17.61 -17.84
C THR A 459 21.05 -16.94 -16.86
N ASN A 460 21.60 -15.79 -17.25
CA ASN A 460 22.41 -14.94 -16.38
C ASN A 460 21.57 -14.02 -15.46
N GLN A 461 20.24 -14.14 -15.49
CA GLN A 461 19.34 -13.29 -14.72
C GLN A 461 18.95 -13.96 -13.40
N THR A 462 18.82 -13.13 -12.37
CA THR A 462 18.37 -13.57 -11.05
C THR A 462 17.15 -12.80 -10.59
N THR A 463 16.38 -13.42 -9.70
CA THR A 463 15.25 -12.79 -9.02
C THR A 463 15.72 -11.92 -7.85
N TRP A 464 14.80 -11.21 -7.19
CA TRP A 464 15.12 -10.39 -6.02
C TRP A 464 15.64 -11.19 -4.81
N THR A 465 15.36 -12.51 -4.77
CA THR A 465 15.93 -13.41 -3.76
C THR A 465 17.30 -13.97 -4.15
N GLY A 466 17.78 -13.67 -5.36
CA GLY A 466 19.06 -14.17 -5.90
C GLY A 466 18.96 -15.51 -6.63
N ARG A 467 17.75 -16.01 -6.89
CA ARG A 467 17.52 -17.29 -7.57
C ARG A 467 17.70 -17.17 -9.07
N GLN A 468 18.22 -18.20 -9.73
CA GLN A 468 18.48 -18.20 -11.16
C GLN A 468 17.19 -18.37 -11.95
N LEU A 469 17.02 -17.60 -13.03
CA LEU A 469 15.93 -17.78 -13.97
C LEU A 469 16.30 -18.83 -15.03
N VAL A 470 15.39 -19.78 -15.26
CA VAL A 470 15.62 -20.94 -16.12
C VAL A 470 14.47 -21.14 -17.10
N PHE A 471 14.80 -21.25 -18.38
CA PHE A 471 13.83 -21.62 -19.42
C PHE A 471 13.72 -23.13 -19.54
N PHE A 472 12.51 -23.67 -19.37
CA PHE A 472 12.23 -25.08 -19.61
C PHE A 472 11.80 -25.30 -21.06
N LYS A 473 12.21 -26.42 -21.65
CA LYS A 473 12.08 -26.71 -23.09
C LYS A 473 11.51 -28.10 -23.33
N MET A 474 10.67 -28.22 -24.36
CA MET A 474 10.05 -29.48 -24.78
C MET A 474 10.83 -30.27 -25.82
N ALA A 475 11.88 -29.67 -26.40
CA ALA A 475 12.70 -30.27 -27.44
C ALA A 475 14.18 -29.92 -27.21
N SER A 476 15.07 -30.79 -27.67
CA SER A 476 16.53 -30.65 -27.60
C SER A 476 17.21 -30.87 -28.95
N ASN A 477 16.43 -30.87 -30.04
CA ASN A 477 16.88 -31.15 -31.41
C ASN A 477 17.62 -29.98 -32.08
N ARG A 478 17.38 -28.74 -31.64
CA ARG A 478 17.97 -27.53 -32.21
C ARG A 478 18.69 -26.73 -31.12
N ILE A 479 19.97 -27.05 -30.94
CA ILE A 479 20.87 -26.34 -30.02
C ILE A 479 21.72 -25.38 -30.84
N LEU A 480 21.71 -24.10 -30.47
CA LEU A 480 22.49 -23.05 -31.10
C LEU A 480 23.53 -22.51 -30.11
N PRO A 481 24.70 -22.03 -30.60
CA PRO A 481 25.68 -21.39 -29.73
C PRO A 481 25.15 -20.09 -29.10
N ASP A 482 25.39 -19.91 -27.80
CA ASP A 482 25.14 -18.67 -27.06
C ASP A 482 26.09 -18.63 -25.85
N PRO A 483 27.11 -17.74 -25.86
CA PRO A 483 28.18 -17.75 -24.87
C PRO A 483 27.69 -17.45 -23.44
N ASP A 484 26.52 -16.84 -23.29
CA ASP A 484 25.99 -16.40 -22.00
C ASP A 484 25.04 -17.43 -21.35
N LYS A 485 24.84 -18.60 -22.00
CA LYS A 485 23.86 -19.60 -21.56
C LYS A 485 24.43 -21.01 -21.47
N ILE A 486 23.83 -21.79 -20.57
CA ILE A 486 24.15 -23.20 -20.38
C ILE A 486 22.86 -24.00 -20.55
N THR A 487 22.87 -24.97 -21.45
CA THR A 487 21.73 -25.87 -21.69
C THR A 487 21.98 -27.22 -21.03
N TYR A 488 20.97 -27.77 -20.37
CA TYR A 488 20.94 -29.12 -19.84
C TYR A 488 19.91 -29.93 -20.60
N VAL A 489 20.34 -31.02 -21.23
CA VAL A 489 19.47 -31.90 -22.03
C VAL A 489 19.25 -33.20 -21.27
N LYS A 490 17.98 -33.57 -21.10
CA LYS A 490 17.58 -34.85 -20.52
C LYS A 490 18.06 -35.98 -21.42
N VAL A 491 18.84 -36.90 -20.87
CA VAL A 491 19.26 -38.12 -21.55
C VAL A 491 18.06 -39.06 -21.57
N THR A 492 17.58 -39.37 -22.77
CA THR A 492 16.56 -40.39 -22.99
C THR A 492 17.27 -41.62 -23.53
N ASP A 493 17.12 -42.77 -22.87
CA ASP A 493 17.53 -44.07 -23.40
C ASP A 493 16.93 -44.35 -24.79
#